data_AF-A0A7X1IXK6-F1
#
_entry.id   AF-A0A7X1IXK6-F1
#
_cell.length_a   1.000
_cell.length_b   1.000
_cell.length_c   1.000
_cell.angle_alpha   90.00
_cell.angle_beta   90.00
_cell.angle_gamma   90.00
#
_symmetry.space_group_name_H-M   'P 1'
#
loop_
_entity.id
_entity.type
_entity.pdbx_description
1 polymer ?
#
loop_
_entity_poly.entity_id
_entity_poly.type
_entity_poly.pdbx_seq_one_letter_code
_entity_poly.pdbx_strand_id
1 'polypeptide(L)' 'MATGKVLFFHNGYGFIAAEPCNVFFHRAAVDGDVPKAGDMVRYDAMPSGRSSPKANSVRVIDQDVLAEAERVFGSQ' A
#
# COMPACT_ATOMS: atom_id res chain seq x y z
N MET A 1 6.78 7.50 -2.57
CA MET A 1 5.45 6.88 -2.43
C MET A 1 5.46 5.55 -3.17
N ALA A 2 5.18 4.48 -2.45
CA ALA A 2 5.16 3.11 -2.95
C ALA A 2 3.72 2.63 -3.11
N THR A 3 3.53 1.62 -3.94
CA THR A 3 2.24 0.92 -4.11
C THR A 3 2.43 -0.55 -3.83
N GLY A 4 1.39 -1.20 -3.33
CA GLY A 4 1.44 -2.61 -3.01
C GLY A 4 0.06 -3.18 -2.75
N LYS A 5 -0.04 -4.51 -2.80
CA LYS A 5 -1.28 -5.23 -2.56
C LYS A 5 -1.42 -5.54 -1.08
N VAL A 6 -2.58 -5.29 -0.50
CA VAL A 6 -2.87 -5.62 0.89
C VAL A 6 -2.97 -7.13 1.02
N LEU A 7 -2.08 -7.72 1.81
CA LEU A 7 -2.10 -9.17 2.08
C LEU A 7 -3.22 -9.50 3.04
N PHE A 8 -3.34 -8.73 4.13
CA PHE A 8 -4.42 -8.86 5.10
C PHE A 8 -4.59 -7.58 5.92
N PHE A 9 -5.79 -7.41 6.48
CA PHE A 9 -6.12 -6.37 7.45
C PHE A 9 -7.05 -6.95 8.53
N HIS A 10 -6.60 -6.95 9.77
CA HIS A 10 -7.34 -7.52 10.91
C HIS A 10 -6.99 -6.79 12.21
N ASN A 11 -7.95 -6.66 13.14
CA ASN A 11 -7.77 -6.03 14.46
C ASN A 11 -7.06 -4.65 14.43
N GLY A 12 -7.28 -3.86 13.38
CA GLY A 12 -6.72 -2.51 13.28
C GLY A 12 -5.27 -2.45 12.78
N TYR A 13 -4.71 -3.54 12.27
CA TYR A 13 -3.42 -3.53 11.58
C TYR A 13 -3.44 -4.45 10.36
N GLY A 14 -2.46 -4.30 9.48
CA GLY A 14 -2.33 -5.11 8.29
C GLY A 14 -0.94 -5.12 7.70
N PHE A 15 -0.79 -5.86 6.61
CA PHE A 15 0.47 -5.94 5.87
C PHE A 15 0.23 -5.71 4.38
N ILE A 16 1.17 -5.01 3.76
CA ILE A 16 1.21 -4.74 2.33
C ILE A 16 2.35 -5.55 1.73
N ALA A 17 2.05 -6.26 0.64
CA ALA A 17 3.02 -6.98 -0.17
C ALA A 17 3.97 -5.96 -0.80
N ALA A 18 5.24 -6.05 -0.44
CA ALA A 18 6.30 -5.19 -0.95
C ALA A 18 7.63 -5.96 -0.89
N GLU A 19 8.56 -5.55 -1.75
CA GLU A 19 9.92 -6.09 -1.78
C GLU A 19 10.89 -5.03 -1.25
N PRO A 20 11.95 -5.42 -0.49
CA PRO A 20 12.38 -6.78 -0.16
C PRO A 20 11.63 -7.42 1.03
N CYS A 21 10.77 -6.66 1.72
CA CYS A 21 10.01 -7.18 2.85
C CYS A 21 8.63 -6.52 2.96
N ASN A 22 7.69 -7.29 3.51
CA ASN A 22 6.32 -6.82 3.72
C ASN A 22 6.29 -5.59 4.64
N VAL A 23 5.47 -4.62 4.26
CA VAL A 23 5.34 -3.36 4.99
C VAL A 23 4.17 -3.47 5.96
N PHE A 24 4.44 -3.16 7.23
CA PHE A 24 3.41 -3.13 8.27
C PHE A 24 2.65 -1.81 8.25
N PHE A 25 1.33 -1.84 8.44
CA PHE A 25 0.54 -0.62 8.62
C PHE A 25 -0.50 -0.76 9.74
N HIS A 26 -0.81 0.37 10.38
CA HIS A 26 -1.84 0.46 11.41
C HIS A 26 -3.05 1.20 10.85
N ARG A 27 -4.26 0.94 11.37
CA ARG A 27 -5.50 1.63 10.98
C ARG A 27 -5.38 3.15 11.10
N ALA A 28 -4.63 3.64 12.07
CA ALA A 28 -4.39 5.08 12.25
C ALA A 28 -3.60 5.74 11.11
N ALA A 29 -2.93 4.95 10.26
CA ALA A 29 -2.24 5.41 9.07
C ALA A 29 -3.10 5.31 7.81
N VAL A 30 -4.33 4.79 7.90
CA VAL A 30 -5.25 4.66 6.77
C VAL A 30 -6.03 5.96 6.63
N ASP A 31 -5.94 6.56 5.45
CA ASP A 31 -6.67 7.75 5.08
C ASP A 31 -7.84 7.38 4.14
N GLY A 32 -9.07 7.59 4.60
CA GLY A 32 -10.27 7.30 3.81
C GLY A 32 -10.78 5.87 4.00
N ASP A 33 -10.99 5.16 2.89
CA ASP A 33 -11.57 3.83 2.90
C ASP A 33 -10.67 2.78 3.55
N VAL A 34 -11.31 1.87 4.30
CA VAL A 34 -10.61 0.79 4.99
C VAL A 34 -10.17 -0.26 3.97
N PRO A 35 -8.86 -0.49 3.80
CA PRO A 35 -8.36 -1.47 2.85
C PRO A 35 -8.75 -2.90 3.25
N LYS A 36 -9.05 -3.73 2.26
CA LYS A 36 -9.30 -5.16 2.42
C LYS A 36 -8.16 -5.97 1.82
N ALA A 37 -8.06 -7.23 2.23
CA ALA A 37 -7.14 -8.18 1.61
C ALA A 37 -7.44 -8.28 0.12
N GLY A 38 -6.44 -8.05 -0.72
CA GLY A 38 -6.59 -8.01 -2.17
C GLY A 38 -6.55 -6.61 -2.78
N ASP A 39 -6.87 -5.57 -2.02
CA ASP A 39 -6.90 -4.20 -2.53
C ASP A 39 -5.50 -3.68 -2.83
N MET A 40 -5.39 -2.86 -3.85
CA MET A 40 -4.17 -2.13 -4.13
C MET A 40 -4.18 -0.82 -3.33
N VAL A 41 -3.08 -0.54 -2.64
CA VAL A 41 -2.93 0.67 -1.84
C VAL A 41 -1.66 1.42 -2.22
N ARG A 42 -1.74 2.74 -2.14
CA ARG A 42 -0.58 3.64 -2.14
C ARG A 42 -0.24 4.00 -0.71
N TYR A 43 1.04 4.05 -0.41
CA TYR A 43 1.54 4.37 0.93
C TYR A 43 2.93 5.00 0.89
N ASP A 44 3.33 5.59 2.01
CA ASP A 44 4.69 6.07 2.22
C ASP A 44 5.43 5.13 3.16
N ALA A 45 6.44 4.43 2.63
CA ALA A 45 7.24 3.47 3.37
C ALA A 45 8.30 4.22 4.17
N MET A 46 8.22 4.13 5.49
CA MET A 46 9.21 4.69 6.40
C MET A 46 10.03 3.57 7.04
N PRO A 47 11.37 3.69 7.09
CA PRO A 47 12.19 2.74 7.81
C PRO A 47 11.83 2.78 9.30
N SER A 48 11.42 1.64 9.83
CA SER A 48 11.29 1.45 11.27
C SER A 48 12.65 1.06 11.83
N GLY A 49 12.98 1.44 13.06
CA GLY A 49 14.08 0.80 13.82
C GLY A 49 13.82 -0.67 14.19
N ARG A 50 12.94 -1.37 13.46
CA ARG A 50 12.53 -2.78 13.61
C ARG A 50 12.71 -3.50 12.27
N SER A 51 12.63 -4.84 12.26
CA SER A 51 12.81 -5.67 11.05
C SER A 51 11.89 -5.37 9.86
N SER A 52 10.75 -4.70 10.05
CA SER A 52 9.82 -4.37 8.95
C SER A 52 9.56 -2.87 8.86
N PRO A 53 9.61 -2.27 7.66
CA PRO A 53 9.22 -0.88 7.44
C PRO A 53 7.75 -0.68 7.77
N LYS A 54 7.42 0.56 8.13
CA LYS A 54 6.06 0.98 8.47
C LYS A 54 5.49 1.84 7.35
N ALA A 55 4.24 1.61 6.96
CA ALA A 55 3.52 2.46 6.06
C ALA A 55 2.84 3.62 6.82
N ASN A 56 2.97 4.82 6.29
CA ASN A 56 2.16 5.99 6.61
C ASN A 56 1.33 6.41 5.39
N SER A 57 0.22 7.13 5.63
CA SER A 57 -0.67 7.66 4.59
C SER A 57 -1.13 6.59 3.59
N VAL A 58 -1.68 5.49 4.10
CA VAL A 58 -2.20 4.37 3.32
C VAL A 58 -3.54 4.76 2.71
N ARG A 59 -3.65 4.70 1.38
CA ARG A 59 -4.90 4.95 0.64
C ARG A 59 -5.15 3.84 -0.36
N VAL A 60 -6.40 3.40 -0.44
CA VAL A 60 -6.84 2.48 -1.50
C VAL A 60 -6.77 3.20 -2.85
N ILE A 61 -6.18 2.54 -3.83
CA ILE A 61 -6.15 2.99 -5.21
C ILE A 61 -6.90 1.99 -6.08
N ASP A 62 -7.66 2.51 -7.03
CA ASP A 62 -8.33 1.68 -8.01
C ASP A 62 -7.31 1.11 -9.00
N GLN A 63 -7.31 -0.21 -9.22
CA GLN A 63 -6.35 -0.88 -10.08
C GLN A 63 -6.48 -0.45 -11.55
N ASP A 64 -7.68 -0.06 -11.99
CA ASP A 64 -7.90 0.44 -13.36
C ASP A 64 -7.18 1.77 -13.59
N VAL A 65 -7.11 2.63 -12.57
CA VAL A 65 -6.43 3.93 -12.68
C VAL A 65 -4.91 3.77 -12.82
N LEU A 66 -4.32 2.73 -12.22
CA LEU A 66 -2.88 2.49 -12.32
C LEU A 66 -2.49 1.90 -13.68
N ALA A 67 -3.30 0.98 -14.22
CA ALA A 67 -3.07 0.36 -15.53
C ALA A 67 -3.20 1.37 -16.69
N GLU A 68 -4.14 2.33 -16.57
CA GLU A 68 -4.33 3.37 -17.57
C GLU A 68 -3.20 4.40 -17.58
N ALA A 69 -2.54 4.66 -16.43
CA ALA A 69 -1.37 5.53 -16.38
C ALA A 69 -0.17 4.96 -17.17
N GLU A 70 0.07 3.64 -17.12
CA GLU A 70 1.16 3.02 -17.87
C GLU A 70 0.92 3.01 -19.40
N ARG A 71 -0.34 2.94 -19.84
CA ARG A 71 -0.68 3.02 -21.27
C ARG A 71 -0.49 4.41 -21.87
N VAL A 72 -0.69 5.47 -21.09
CA VAL A 72 -0.65 6.85 -21.61
C VAL A 72 0.80 7.38 -21.72
N PHE A 73 1.72 6.92 -20.87
CA PHE A 73 3.12 7.36 -20.89
C PHE A 73 4.09 6.39 -21.57
N GLY A 74 3.62 5.25 -22.07
CA GLY A 74 4.41 4.22 -22.75
C GLY A 74 4.39 4.31 -24.28
N SER A 75 4.69 5.46 -24.86
CA SER A 75 5.14 5.55 -26.26
C SER A 75 5.87 6.86 -26.51
N GLN A 76 7.20 6.82 -26.41
CA GLN A 76 8.07 7.70 -27.18
C GLN A 76 9.32 6.93 -27.62
#